data_AF-A0A9E5C2V9-F1
#
_entry.id   AF-A0A9E5C2V9-F1
#
_cell.length_a   1.000
_cell.length_b   1.000
_cell.length_c   1.000
_cell.angle_alpha   90.00
_cell.angle_beta   90.00
_cell.angle_gamma   90.00
#
_symmetry.space_group_name_H-M   'P 1'
#
loop_
_entity.id
_entity.type
_entity.pdbx_description
1 polymer ?
#
loop_
_entity_poly.entity_id
_entity_poly.type
_entity_poly.pdbx_seq_one_letter_code
_entity_poly.pdbx_strand_id
1 'polypeptide(L)' 'PHGLAAQKAAGTIHTDFYRGFIRAEVIPYDDLVRCGSIAQGRKEGVLRSEGKTYPVQDGDVIDFLINV' A
#
# COMPACT_ATOMS: atom_id res chain seq x y z
N PRO A 1 2.60 15.25 6.40
CA PRO A 1 2.29 15.59 4.99
C PRO A 1 1.23 14.63 4.44
N HIS A 2 0.10 15.15 3.95
CA HIS A 2 -0.93 14.33 3.32
C HIS A 2 -0.55 14.02 1.86
N GLY A 3 -0.95 12.85 1.35
CA GLY A 3 -0.72 12.48 -0.05
C GLY A 3 0.74 12.20 -0.40
N LEU A 4 1.53 11.67 0.53
CA LEU A 4 2.90 11.22 0.21
C LEU A 4 2.84 10.14 -0.87
N ALA A 5 3.73 10.23 -1.85
CA ALA A 5 3.89 9.17 -2.85
C ALA A 5 4.25 7.84 -2.18
N ALA A 6 3.68 6.73 -2.65
CA ALA A 6 3.86 5.40 -2.07
C ALA A 6 5.33 5.02 -1.85
N GLN A 7 6.23 5.35 -2.77
CA GLN A 7 7.67 5.10 -2.59
C GLN A 7 8.26 5.89 -1.42
N LYS A 8 7.87 7.17 -1.27
CA LYS A 8 8.29 8.01 -0.13
C LYS A 8 7.73 7.51 1.18
N ALA A 9 6.47 7.06 1.19
CA ALA A 9 5.83 6.45 2.36
C ALA A 9 6.52 5.14 2.77
N ALA A 10 6.89 4.29 1.81
CA ALA A 10 7.68 3.09 2.09
C ALA A 10 9.04 3.46 2.71
N GLY A 11 9.67 4.53 2.22
CA GLY A 11 10.93 5.06 2.73
C GLY A 11 10.91 5.54 4.19
N THR A 12 9.74 5.90 4.74
CA THR A 12 9.64 6.28 6.17
C THR A 12 9.69 5.06 7.09
N ILE A 13 9.45 3.85 6.56
CA ILE A 13 9.62 2.59 7.31
C ILE A 13 11.09 2.20 7.33
N HIS A 14 11.75 2.19 6.16
CA HIS A 14 13.18 1.92 6.03
C HIS A 14 13.74 2.50 4.72
N THR A 15 15.02 2.91 4.70
CA THR A 15 15.63 3.48 3.49
C THR A 15 15.73 2.49 2.33
N ASP A 16 15.83 1.19 2.62
CA ASP A 16 15.87 0.15 1.59
C ASP A 16 14.53 -0.02 0.91
N PHE A 17 13.42 0.25 1.59
CA PHE A 17 12.09 0.17 0.99
C PHE A 17 11.90 1.27 -0.06
N TYR A 18 12.51 2.44 0.15
CA TYR A 18 12.56 3.49 -0.86
C TYR A 18 13.34 3.05 -2.11
N ARG A 19 14.53 2.46 -1.91
CA ARG A 19 15.44 2.06 -3.00
C ARG A 19 14.91 0.85 -3.77
N GLY A 20 14.45 -0.15 -3.05
CA GLY A 20 13.96 -1.43 -3.56
C GLY A 20 12.48 -1.44 -3.96
N PHE A 21 11.76 -0.32 -3.84
CA PHE A 21 10.32 -0.27 -4.12
C PHE A 21 9.96 -0.87 -5.48
N ILE A 22 9.08 -1.89 -5.46
CA ILE A 22 8.46 -2.48 -6.64
C ILE A 22 7.04 -1.91 -6.80
N ARG A 23 6.18 -2.13 -5.81
CA ARG A 23 4.78 -1.67 -5.80
C ARG A 23 4.21 -1.63 -4.37
N ALA A 24 3.07 -0.97 -4.23
CA ALA A 24 2.26 -0.98 -3.01
C ALA A 24 0.96 -1.76 -3.27
N GLU A 25 0.66 -2.77 -2.47
CA GLU A 25 -0.68 -3.37 -2.43
C GLU A 25 -1.52 -2.60 -1.40
N VAL A 26 -2.57 -1.93 -1.87
CA VAL A 26 -3.35 -0.97 -1.08
C VAL A 26 -4.79 -1.45 -0.94
N ILE A 27 -5.28 -1.49 0.29
CA ILE A 27 -6.69 -1.72 0.61
C ILE A 27 -7.16 -0.62 1.58
N PRO A 28 -8.27 0.08 1.30
CA PRO A 28 -8.85 1.01 2.27
C PRO A 28 -9.24 0.27 3.56
N TYR A 29 -9.03 0.90 4.72
CA TYR A 29 -9.36 0.32 6.02
C TYR A 29 -10.80 -0.20 6.09
N ASP A 30 -11.77 0.57 5.62
CA ASP A 30 -13.19 0.19 5.64
C ASP A 30 -13.45 -1.08 4.83
N ASP A 31 -12.78 -1.23 3.68
CA ASP A 31 -12.87 -2.43 2.86
C ASP A 31 -12.17 -3.62 3.51
N LEU A 32 -11.02 -3.41 4.17
CA LEU A 32 -10.36 -4.47 4.91
C LEU A 32 -11.24 -4.99 6.04
N VAL A 33 -11.88 -4.10 6.80
CA VAL A 33 -12.81 -4.46 7.88
C VAL A 33 -14.04 -5.16 7.32
N ARG A 34 -14.63 -4.65 6.22
CA ARG A 34 -15.79 -5.26 5.55
C ARG A 34 -15.50 -6.66 5.03
N CYS A 35 -14.34 -6.86 4.40
CA CYS A 35 -13.92 -8.16 3.87
C CYS A 35 -13.41 -9.12 4.96
N GLY A 36 -13.03 -8.61 6.14
CA GLY A 36 -12.48 -9.38 7.26
C GLY A 36 -11.06 -9.91 7.05
N SER A 37 -10.51 -9.85 5.84
CA SER A 37 -9.13 -10.22 5.53
C SER A 37 -8.65 -9.67 4.18
N ILE A 38 -7.33 -9.50 4.02
CA ILE A 38 -6.70 -9.12 2.74
C ILE A 38 -6.98 -10.18 1.66
N ALA A 39 -6.98 -11.46 2.02
CA ALA A 39 -7.26 -12.54 1.08
C ALA A 39 -8.67 -12.45 0.48
N GLN A 40 -9.66 -12.10 1.32
CA GLN A 40 -11.03 -11.86 0.86
C GLN A 40 -11.12 -10.57 0.05
N GLY A 41 -10.46 -9.48 0.47
CA GLY A 41 -10.40 -8.24 -0.29
C GLY A 41 -9.77 -8.41 -1.69
N ARG A 42 -8.78 -9.30 -1.82
CA ARG A 42 -8.20 -9.69 -3.12
C ARG A 42 -9.22 -10.43 -4.01
N LYS A 43 -10.00 -11.35 -3.43
CA LYS A 43 -11.05 -12.09 -4.17
C LYS A 43 -12.19 -11.18 -4.62
N GLU A 44 -12.53 -10.18 -3.81
CA GLU A 44 -13.55 -9.18 -4.12
C GLU A 44 -13.06 -8.04 -5.03
N GLY A 45 -11.75 -7.99 -5.31
CA GLY A 45 -11.16 -7.01 -6.23
C GLY A 45 -10.95 -5.62 -5.62
N VAL A 46 -11.04 -5.46 -4.30
CA VAL A 46 -10.81 -4.18 -3.61
C VAL A 46 -9.35 -3.93 -3.24
N LEU A 47 -8.52 -4.97 -3.25
CA LEU A 47 -7.06 -4.84 -3.10
C LEU A 47 -6.45 -4.34 -4.41
N ARG A 48 -5.85 -3.15 -4.40
CA ARG A 48 -5.24 -2.51 -5.58
C ARG A 48 -3.74 -2.68 -5.58
N SER A 49 -3.14 -2.75 -6.77
CA SER A 49 -1.69 -2.68 -6.95
C SER A 49 -1.33 -1.30 -7.49
N GLU A 50 -0.63 -0.53 -6.68
CA GLU A 50 -0.34 0.87 -6.91
C GLU A 50 1.16 1.13 -7.12
N GLY A 51 1.46 2.11 -7.97
CA GLY A 51 2.84 2.46 -8.36
C GLY A 51 3.52 3.43 -7.40
N LYS A 52 4.78 3.77 -7.72
CA LYS A 52 5.65 4.66 -6.93
C LYS A 52 5.02 6.01 -6.57
N THR A 53 4.22 6.57 -7.48
CA THR A 53 3.62 7.89 -7.41
C THR A 53 2.23 7.90 -6.81
N TYR A 54 1.69 6.75 -6.41
CA TYR A 54 0.36 6.68 -5.79
C TYR A 54 0.33 7.56 -4.54
N PRO A 55 -0.59 8.53 -4.44
CA PRO A 55 -0.72 9.37 -3.26
C PRO A 55 -1.40 8.58 -2.16
N VAL A 56 -0.63 8.20 -1.13
CA VAL A 56 -1.15 7.49 0.04
C VAL A 56 -2.24 8.34 0.72
N GLN A 57 -3.40 7.72 0.92
CA GLN A 57 -4.55 8.33 1.57
C GLN A 57 -4.59 7.95 3.06
N ASP A 58 -5.29 8.77 3.83
CA ASP A 58 -5.62 8.43 5.21
C ASP A 58 -6.48 7.16 5.22
N GLY A 59 -6.20 6.24 6.14
CA GLY A 59 -6.88 4.96 6.21
C GLY A 59 -6.46 3.92 5.17
N ASP A 60 -5.45 4.17 4.34
CA ASP A 60 -4.88 3.11 3.50
C ASP A 60 -4.11 2.09 4.35
N VAL A 61 -4.43 0.80 4.19
CA VAL A 61 -3.62 -0.31 4.66
C VAL A 61 -2.76 -0.79 3.50
N ILE A 62 -1.43 -0.75 3.68
CA ILE A 62 -0.48 -0.94 2.59
C ILE A 62 0.52 -2.05 2.91
N ASP A 63 0.68 -2.98 1.96
CA ASP A 63 1.80 -3.91 1.92
C ASP A 63 2.78 -3.49 0.80
N PHE A 64 4.05 -3.28 1.15
CA PHE A 64 5.06 -2.81 0.20
C PHE A 64 5.90 -3.98 -0.30
N LEU A 65 5.81 -4.25 -1.60
CA LEU A 65 6.71 -5.19 -2.25
C LEU A 65 8.01 -4.48 -2.62
N ILE A 66 9.12 -5.05 -2.16
CA ILE A 66 10.47 -4.53 -2.37
C ILE A 66 11.38 -5.62 -2.93
N ASN A 67 12.38 -5.21 -3.71
CA ASN A 67 13.52 -6.05 -4.04
C ASN A 67 14.63 -5.83 -3.01
N VAL A 68 15.24 -6.91 -2.53
CA VAL A 68 16.35 -6.87 -1.57
C VAL A 68 17.69 -7.09 -2.26
#